data_AF-A0A6A4H6U9-F1
#
_entry.id   AF-A0A6A4H6U9-F1
#
_cell.length_a   1.000
_cell.length_b   1.000
_cell.length_c   1.000
_cell.angle_alpha   90.00
_cell.angle_beta   90.00
_cell.angle_gamma   90.00
#
_symmetry.space_group_name_H-M   'P 1'
#
loop_
_entity.id
_entity.type
_entity.pdbx_description
1 polymer ?
#
loop_
_entity_poly.entity_id
_entity_poly.type
_entity_poly.pdbx_seq_one_letter_code
_entity_poly.pdbx_strand_id
1 'polypeptide(L)'
;MSNAEEKVVLILVGLVGSGKSSYATALEQYFPYRWRRCNQDDLGSRYQVEALARNSLRDGLSVCIDRTNIDQGQRAHWINIAHEFPGTLIYAIVFDTPYEECASRLRQRTSHPTIHGPEQGLSVLSRFARDFRQPAAYEGFDCIISLKPSDTKLNYSSAEISDILLRVQSSPVSTSLSWANRRGRSRAEGRHSQRGRGRGSTEQPATKSEEQVGLWRRVKEQGIGAIFPPQNNSDLDAKVASKVTEPIEDDDRREVDGQNPPFDDSRNLLDSLGVD
;
A
#
# COMPACT_ATOMS: atom_id res chain seq x y z
N MET A 1 -19.81 -4.22 19.57
CA MET A 1 -19.26 -4.41 18.21
C MET A 1 -18.13 -3.42 18.07
N SER A 2 -16.88 -3.90 17.98
CA SER A 2 -15.71 -3.03 17.83
C SER A 2 -15.89 -2.17 16.59
N ASN A 3 -15.67 -0.86 16.73
CA ASN A 3 -15.61 0.07 15.62
C ASN A 3 -14.27 -0.19 14.90
N ALA A 4 -14.18 -1.30 14.17
CA ALA A 4 -12.99 -1.66 13.43
C ALA A 4 -12.77 -0.56 12.38
N GLU A 5 -11.71 0.22 12.56
CA GLU A 5 -11.32 1.19 11.55
C GLU A 5 -11.06 0.47 10.22
N GLU A 6 -11.59 1.02 9.14
CA GLU A 6 -11.44 0.43 7.81
C GLU A 6 -9.95 0.36 7.44
N LYS A 7 -9.51 -0.84 7.04
CA LYS A 7 -8.14 -1.08 6.59
C LYS A 7 -7.97 -0.55 5.19
N VAL A 8 -6.76 -0.17 4.84
CA VAL A 8 -6.42 0.36 3.52
C VAL A 8 -5.27 -0.43 2.92
N VAL A 9 -5.41 -0.81 1.65
CA VAL A 9 -4.27 -1.11 0.78
C VAL A 9 -3.99 0.14 -0.04
N LEU A 10 -2.91 0.84 0.30
CA LEU A 10 -2.45 2.03 -0.38
C LEU A 10 -1.39 1.65 -1.41
N ILE A 11 -1.70 1.83 -2.69
CA ILE A 11 -0.82 1.51 -3.81
C ILE A 11 -0.15 2.81 -4.28
N LEU A 12 1.18 2.89 -4.11
CA LEU A 12 1.93 4.01 -4.67
C LEU A 12 2.22 3.74 -6.15
N VAL A 13 2.05 4.74 -7.01
CA VAL A 13 2.24 4.62 -8.45
C VAL A 13 3.15 5.73 -8.93
N GLY A 14 4.15 5.42 -9.75
CA GLY A 14 5.00 6.46 -10.35
C GLY A 14 6.42 5.99 -10.67
N LEU A 15 7.15 6.83 -11.40
CA LEU A 15 8.49 6.52 -11.91
C LEU A 15 9.54 6.35 -10.81
N VAL A 16 10.64 5.64 -11.11
CA VAL A 16 11.79 5.56 -10.20
C VAL A 16 12.32 6.98 -9.94
N GLY A 17 12.62 7.32 -8.69
CA GLY A 17 13.03 8.68 -8.31
C GLY A 17 11.89 9.69 -8.08
N SER A 18 10.62 9.28 -8.22
CA SER A 18 9.47 10.18 -8.04
C SER A 18 9.16 10.57 -6.58
N GLY A 19 9.80 9.94 -5.58
CA GLY A 19 9.61 10.28 -4.16
C GLY A 19 8.67 9.35 -3.37
N LYS A 20 8.16 8.27 -3.99
CA LYS A 20 7.31 7.26 -3.34
C LYS A 20 7.87 6.74 -2.02
N SER A 21 9.13 6.28 -2.03
CA SER A 21 9.74 5.68 -0.85
C SER A 21 9.97 6.68 0.27
N SER A 22 10.19 7.96 -0.04
CA SER A 22 10.26 9.03 0.96
C SER A 22 8.92 9.20 1.68
N TYR A 23 7.82 9.21 0.93
CA TYR A 23 6.47 9.24 1.51
C TYR A 23 6.15 7.97 2.30
N ALA A 24 6.42 6.79 1.73
CA ALA A 24 6.12 5.50 2.36
C ALA A 24 6.86 5.31 3.69
N THR A 25 8.14 5.70 3.72
CA THR A 25 8.98 5.62 4.94
C THR A 25 8.43 6.55 6.00
N ALA A 26 8.13 7.80 5.65
CA ALA A 26 7.54 8.76 6.58
C ALA A 26 6.16 8.30 7.09
N LEU A 27 5.33 7.70 6.24
CA LEU A 27 4.02 7.18 6.60
C LEU A 27 4.12 6.11 7.70
N GLU A 28 4.98 5.10 7.52
CA GLU A 28 5.21 4.09 8.54
C GLU A 28 5.85 4.67 9.80
N GLN A 29 6.83 5.57 9.66
CA GLN A 29 7.51 6.20 10.78
C GLN A 29 6.54 6.98 11.69
N TYR A 30 5.62 7.76 11.11
CA TYR A 30 4.68 8.57 11.89
C TYR A 30 3.44 7.80 12.35
N PHE A 31 3.11 6.69 11.70
CA PHE A 31 1.92 5.88 12.01
C PHE A 31 2.22 4.37 12.10
N PRO A 32 3.21 3.93 12.89
CA PRO A 32 3.72 2.55 12.87
C PRO A 32 2.71 1.51 13.38
N TYR A 33 1.77 1.94 14.21
CA TYR A 33 0.70 1.08 14.75
C TYR A 33 -0.52 0.98 13.82
N ARG A 34 -0.52 1.70 12.70
CA ARG A 34 -1.61 1.69 11.72
C ARG A 34 -1.14 1.25 10.34
N TRP A 35 0.09 1.58 9.96
CA TRP A 35 0.61 1.37 8.62
C TRP A 35 1.85 0.51 8.64
N ARG A 36 1.91 -0.45 7.70
CA ARG A 36 3.12 -1.18 7.36
C ARG A 36 3.56 -0.82 5.95
N ARG A 37 4.82 -0.45 5.78
CA ARG A 37 5.44 -0.30 4.44
C ARG A 37 5.79 -1.68 3.90
N CYS A 38 5.44 -1.93 2.64
CA CYS A 38 5.78 -3.15 1.93
C CYS A 38 6.57 -2.78 0.68
N ASN A 39 7.89 -2.95 0.71
CA ASN A 39 8.82 -2.57 -0.35
C ASN A 39 9.61 -3.81 -0.83
N GLN A 40 9.76 -3.96 -2.15
CA GLN A 40 10.47 -5.10 -2.75
C GLN A 40 11.99 -5.00 -2.61
N ASP A 41 12.57 -3.81 -2.72
CA ASP A 41 14.03 -3.60 -2.58
C ASP A 41 14.50 -4.02 -1.18
N ASP A 42 13.67 -3.81 -0.15
CA ASP A 42 13.97 -4.19 1.23
C ASP A 42 13.79 -5.70 1.48
N LEU A 43 12.89 -6.36 0.74
CA LEU A 43 12.49 -7.76 0.98
C LEU A 43 13.10 -8.77 0.01
N GLY A 44 13.51 -8.35 -1.19
CA GLY A 44 14.15 -9.17 -2.22
C GLY A 44 13.22 -9.66 -3.34
N SER A 45 11.94 -9.98 -3.03
CA SER A 45 11.01 -10.52 -4.04
C SER A 45 9.57 -10.02 -3.89
N ARG A 46 8.79 -10.03 -4.99
CA ARG A 46 7.35 -9.73 -4.98
C ARG A 46 6.59 -10.64 -4.02
N TYR A 47 6.93 -11.93 -3.97
CA TYR A 47 6.29 -12.90 -3.10
C TYR A 47 6.40 -12.53 -1.62
N GLN A 48 7.57 -12.04 -1.17
CA GLN A 48 7.75 -11.59 0.20
C GLN A 48 6.96 -10.31 0.51
N VAL A 49 6.86 -9.39 -0.46
CA VAL A 49 6.01 -8.19 -0.34
C VAL A 49 4.55 -8.59 -0.18
N GLU A 50 4.05 -9.52 -0.99
CA GLU A 50 2.69 -10.03 -0.89
C GLU A 50 2.43 -10.73 0.46
N ALA A 51 3.39 -11.56 0.92
CA ALA A 51 3.28 -12.23 2.21
C ALA A 51 3.24 -11.24 3.38
N LEU A 52 4.10 -10.22 3.37
CA LEU A 52 4.07 -9.14 4.36
C LEU A 52 2.74 -8.39 4.34
N ALA A 53 2.25 -8.02 3.16
CA ALA A 53 0.98 -7.31 3.02
C ALA A 53 -0.18 -8.13 3.62
N ARG A 54 -0.27 -9.42 3.28
CA ARG A 54 -1.30 -10.33 3.84
C ARG A 54 -1.17 -10.54 5.34
N ASN A 55 0.05 -10.64 5.88
CA ASN A 55 0.28 -10.77 7.32
C ASN A 55 -0.19 -9.50 8.05
N SER A 56 0.23 -8.32 7.58
CA SER A 56 -0.14 -7.06 8.21
C SER A 56 -1.64 -6.76 8.14
N LEU A 57 -2.31 -7.10 7.04
CA LEU A 57 -3.76 -7.00 6.93
C LEU A 57 -4.49 -7.98 7.88
N ARG A 58 -3.94 -9.17 8.16
CA ARG A 58 -4.45 -10.09 9.19
C ARG A 58 -4.29 -9.52 10.59
N ASP A 59 -3.17 -8.84 10.84
CA ASP A 59 -2.87 -8.20 12.13
C ASP A 59 -3.68 -6.91 12.36
N GLY A 60 -4.52 -6.52 11.41
CA GLY A 60 -5.40 -5.35 11.53
C GLY A 60 -4.80 -4.04 11.02
N LEU A 61 -3.58 -4.07 10.46
CA LEU A 61 -2.91 -2.90 9.92
C LEU A 61 -3.39 -2.58 8.49
N SER A 62 -3.19 -1.33 8.10
CA SER A 62 -3.19 -0.91 6.70
C SER A 62 -1.80 -1.09 6.09
N VAL A 63 -1.71 -1.23 4.77
CA VAL A 63 -0.44 -1.48 4.08
C VAL A 63 -0.18 -0.44 3.00
N CYS A 64 1.07 0.01 2.90
CA CYS A 64 1.55 0.91 1.85
C CYS A 64 2.50 0.14 0.93
N ILE A 65 2.04 -0.14 -0.29
CA ILE A 65 2.80 -0.85 -1.31
C ILE A 65 3.74 0.14 -2.01
N ASP A 66 5.00 0.15 -1.57
CA ASP A 66 6.05 1.02 -2.07
C ASP A 66 6.82 0.32 -3.21
N ARG A 67 6.18 0.30 -4.37
CA ARG A 67 6.75 -0.14 -5.66
C ARG A 67 6.40 0.89 -6.73
N THR A 68 6.84 0.70 -7.96
CA THR A 68 6.53 1.61 -9.07
C THR A 68 5.12 1.43 -9.62
N ASN A 69 4.63 0.19 -9.67
CA ASN A 69 3.25 -0.17 -10.04
C ASN A 69 2.81 0.51 -11.36
N ILE A 70 3.68 0.44 -12.37
CA ILE A 70 3.61 1.25 -13.59
C ILE A 70 2.48 0.84 -14.52
N ASP A 71 2.01 -0.40 -14.45
CA ASP A 71 0.94 -0.93 -15.28
C ASP A 71 -0.18 -1.60 -14.46
N GLN A 72 -1.27 -1.91 -15.15
CA GLN A 72 -2.47 -2.52 -14.56
C GLN A 72 -2.21 -3.93 -14.02
N GLY A 73 -1.34 -4.72 -14.67
CA GLY A 73 -1.04 -6.08 -14.24
C GLY A 73 -0.35 -6.10 -12.88
N GLN A 74 0.64 -5.22 -12.70
CA GLN A 74 1.33 -5.03 -11.42
C GLN A 74 0.35 -4.59 -10.31
N ARG A 75 -0.56 -3.65 -10.62
CA ARG A 75 -1.55 -3.16 -9.65
C ARG A 75 -2.58 -4.21 -9.27
N ALA A 76 -2.98 -5.06 -10.22
CA ALA A 76 -3.98 -6.11 -10.00
C ALA A 76 -3.60 -7.06 -8.86
N HIS A 77 -2.32 -7.39 -8.67
CA HIS A 77 -1.88 -8.23 -7.54
C HIS A 77 -2.30 -7.67 -6.18
N TRP A 78 -2.11 -6.38 -5.96
CA TRP A 78 -2.40 -5.71 -4.69
C TRP A 78 -3.89 -5.48 -4.49
N ILE A 79 -4.61 -5.17 -5.58
CA ILE A 79 -6.07 -5.06 -5.59
C ILE A 79 -6.70 -6.40 -5.23
N ASN A 80 -6.21 -7.50 -5.81
CA ASN A 80 -6.66 -8.85 -5.47
C ASN A 80 -6.39 -9.18 -4.00
N ILE A 81 -5.21 -8.83 -3.48
CA ILE A 81 -4.90 -8.99 -2.04
C ILE A 81 -5.90 -8.22 -1.19
N ALA A 82 -6.22 -6.96 -1.51
CA ALA A 82 -7.20 -6.19 -0.75
C ALA A 82 -8.57 -6.89 -0.71
N HIS A 83 -9.00 -7.51 -1.82
CA HIS A 83 -10.25 -8.25 -1.91
C HIS A 83 -10.27 -9.56 -1.09
N GLU A 84 -9.11 -10.12 -0.73
CA GLU A 84 -9.02 -11.24 0.22
C GLU A 84 -9.48 -10.83 1.63
N PHE A 85 -9.50 -9.52 1.95
CA PHE A 85 -9.81 -8.98 3.28
C PHE A 85 -11.07 -8.10 3.27
N PRO A 86 -12.24 -8.61 3.70
CA PRO A 86 -13.48 -7.84 3.72
C PRO A 86 -13.36 -6.52 4.49
N GLY A 87 -13.95 -5.44 3.92
CA GLY A 87 -13.92 -4.11 4.52
C GLY A 87 -12.60 -3.35 4.32
N THR A 88 -11.72 -3.84 3.46
CA THR A 88 -10.47 -3.16 3.09
C THR A 88 -10.71 -2.25 1.89
N LEU A 89 -10.33 -0.98 2.01
CA LEU A 89 -10.38 0.03 0.95
C LEU A 89 -9.10 0.01 0.12
N ILE A 90 -9.21 0.42 -1.14
CA ILE A 90 -8.15 0.34 -2.14
C ILE A 90 -7.84 1.74 -2.65
N TYR A 91 -6.71 2.30 -2.25
CA TYR A 91 -6.32 3.66 -2.60
C TYR A 91 -5.11 3.67 -3.54
N ALA A 92 -5.07 4.64 -4.46
CA ALA A 92 -3.88 4.96 -5.24
C ALA A 92 -3.41 6.38 -4.99
N ILE A 93 -2.09 6.54 -4.83
CA ILE A 93 -1.41 7.83 -4.92
C ILE A 93 -0.43 7.77 -6.10
N VAL A 94 -0.71 8.58 -7.11
CA VAL A 94 0.15 8.76 -8.28
C VAL A 94 1.16 9.87 -7.98
N PHE A 95 2.45 9.55 -8.04
CA PHE A 95 3.55 10.51 -7.98
C PHE A 95 3.86 10.96 -9.41
N ASP A 96 3.23 12.05 -9.82
CA ASP A 96 3.30 12.63 -11.16
C ASP A 96 4.52 13.55 -11.30
N THR A 97 5.69 13.03 -10.89
CA THR A 97 6.96 13.73 -11.06
C THR A 97 7.45 13.54 -12.50
N PRO A 98 7.76 14.63 -13.24
CA PRO A 98 8.25 14.54 -14.62
C PRO A 98 9.49 13.67 -14.76
N TYR A 99 9.65 13.07 -15.94
CA TYR A 99 10.77 12.20 -16.27
C TYR A 99 12.12 12.87 -16.03
N GLU A 100 12.27 14.12 -16.47
CA GLU A 100 13.51 14.90 -16.39
C GLU A 100 13.92 15.14 -14.94
N GLU A 101 12.94 15.38 -14.06
CA GLU A 101 13.19 15.57 -12.64
C GLU A 101 13.57 14.24 -11.96
N CYS A 102 12.88 13.14 -12.30
CA CYS A 102 13.26 11.80 -11.86
C CYS A 102 14.70 11.45 -12.29
N ALA A 103 15.04 11.73 -13.54
CA ALA A 103 16.37 11.50 -14.10
C ALA A 103 17.44 12.35 -13.38
N SER A 104 17.14 13.63 -13.12
CA SER A 104 18.03 14.51 -12.36
C SER A 104 18.29 13.98 -10.95
N ARG A 105 17.23 13.54 -10.25
CA ARG A 105 17.34 12.94 -8.91
C ARG A 105 18.18 11.66 -8.94
N LEU A 106 18.00 10.81 -9.95
CA LEU A 106 18.78 9.57 -10.10
C LEU A 106 20.27 9.83 -10.36
N ARG A 107 20.61 10.83 -11.17
CA ARG A 107 22.02 11.21 -11.40
C ARG A 107 22.72 11.70 -10.13
N GLN A 108 21.97 12.29 -9.22
CA GLN A 108 22.49 12.82 -7.95
C GLN A 108 22.52 11.76 -6.83
N ARG A 109 21.79 10.65 -6.96
CA ARG A 109 21.83 9.56 -5.98
C ARG A 109 23.13 8.77 -6.13
N THR A 110 24.04 8.97 -5.18
CA THR A 110 25.29 8.21 -5.04
C THR A 110 25.11 6.86 -4.32
N SER A 111 23.92 6.57 -3.78
CA SER A 111 23.64 5.36 -2.99
C SER A 111 22.26 4.79 -3.30
N HIS A 112 22.21 3.68 -4.03
CA HIS A 112 21.07 2.75 -4.08
C HIS A 112 21.60 1.32 -4.08
N PRO A 113 21.09 0.42 -3.22
CA PRO A 113 21.61 -0.95 -3.09
C PRO A 113 21.46 -1.80 -4.37
N THR A 114 20.48 -1.50 -5.21
CA THR A 114 20.12 -2.31 -6.40
C THR A 114 20.48 -1.69 -7.76
N ILE A 115 21.08 -0.48 -7.79
CA ILE A 115 21.45 0.21 -9.04
C ILE A 115 22.95 0.49 -8.96
N HIS A 116 23.75 -0.31 -9.67
CA HIS A 116 25.22 -0.26 -9.64
C HIS A 116 25.81 0.91 -10.46
N GLY A 117 25.02 1.91 -10.80
CA GLY A 117 25.48 3.14 -11.44
C GLY A 117 24.34 4.01 -12.00
N PRO A 118 24.57 5.32 -12.18
CA PRO A 118 23.56 6.26 -12.68
C PRO A 118 23.00 5.85 -14.06
N GLU A 119 23.79 5.20 -14.91
CA GLU A 119 23.33 4.72 -16.23
C GLU A 119 22.29 3.62 -16.15
N GLN A 120 22.46 2.65 -15.24
CA GLN A 120 21.49 1.58 -15.03
C GLN A 120 20.17 2.14 -14.50
N GLY A 121 20.21 3.12 -13.59
CA GLY A 121 19.02 3.80 -13.09
C GLY A 121 18.27 4.57 -14.18
N LEU A 122 18.99 5.23 -15.10
CA LEU A 122 18.38 5.93 -16.23
C LEU A 122 17.77 4.97 -17.25
N SER A 123 18.39 3.82 -17.50
CA SER A 123 17.82 2.77 -18.36
C SER A 123 16.50 2.22 -17.79
N VAL A 124 16.47 1.91 -16.49
CA VAL A 124 15.25 1.47 -15.79
C VAL A 124 14.18 2.55 -15.86
N LEU A 125 14.54 3.82 -15.61
CA LEU A 125 13.63 4.94 -15.70
C LEU A 125 13.02 5.07 -17.10
N SER A 126 13.83 4.97 -18.16
CA SER A 126 13.36 5.03 -19.54
C SER A 126 12.39 3.90 -19.88
N ARG A 127 12.68 2.67 -19.43
CA ARG A 127 11.77 1.53 -19.61
C ARG A 127 10.44 1.78 -18.90
N PHE A 128 10.50 2.20 -17.64
CA PHE A 128 9.31 2.39 -16.80
C PHE A 128 8.44 3.52 -17.34
N ALA A 129 9.04 4.60 -17.86
CA ALA A 129 8.31 5.70 -18.47
C ALA A 129 7.53 5.29 -19.73
N ARG A 130 8.11 4.42 -20.56
CA ARG A 130 7.43 3.89 -21.76
C ARG A 130 6.24 2.99 -21.41
N ASP A 131 6.42 2.16 -20.41
CA ASP A 131 5.45 1.13 -20.04
C ASP A 131 4.38 1.68 -19.07
N PHE A 132 4.57 2.91 -18.55
CA PHE A 132 3.67 3.56 -17.61
C PHE A 132 2.24 3.73 -18.16
N ARG A 133 1.26 3.33 -17.36
CA ARG A 133 -0.17 3.50 -17.58
C ARG A 133 -0.80 4.05 -16.30
N GLN A 134 -1.49 5.18 -16.42
CA GLN A 134 -2.20 5.82 -15.30
C GLN A 134 -3.20 4.83 -14.66
N PRO A 135 -3.33 4.82 -13.32
CA PRO A 135 -4.36 4.03 -12.67
C PRO A 135 -5.74 4.59 -12.98
N ALA A 136 -6.72 3.70 -13.15
CA ALA A 136 -8.08 4.07 -13.47
C ALA A 136 -9.11 3.41 -12.56
N ALA A 137 -10.27 4.05 -12.39
CA ALA A 137 -11.34 3.57 -11.52
C ALA A 137 -11.81 2.14 -11.85
N TYR A 138 -11.77 1.75 -13.13
CA TYR A 138 -12.20 0.41 -13.55
C TYR A 138 -11.29 -0.72 -13.03
N GLU A 139 -10.09 -0.41 -12.54
CA GLU A 139 -9.18 -1.40 -11.96
C GLU A 139 -9.66 -1.89 -10.58
N GLY A 140 -10.54 -1.14 -9.91
CA GLY A 140 -11.08 -1.49 -8.60
C GLY A 140 -10.63 -0.57 -7.45
N PHE A 141 -10.04 0.58 -7.75
CA PHE A 141 -9.72 1.59 -6.75
C PHE A 141 -10.98 2.24 -6.18
N ASP A 142 -10.99 2.51 -4.87
CA ASP A 142 -12.01 3.32 -4.21
C ASP A 142 -11.66 4.82 -4.30
N CYS A 143 -10.37 5.15 -4.20
CA CYS A 143 -9.86 6.52 -4.32
C CYS A 143 -8.56 6.58 -5.15
N ILE A 144 -8.41 7.63 -5.96
CA ILE A 144 -7.18 7.90 -6.73
C ILE A 144 -6.87 9.39 -6.63
N ILE A 145 -5.65 9.74 -6.23
CA ILE A 145 -5.13 11.11 -6.33
C ILE A 145 -3.79 11.16 -7.05
N SER A 146 -3.47 12.34 -7.58
CA SER A 146 -2.15 12.65 -8.13
C SER A 146 -1.46 13.73 -7.30
N LEU A 147 -0.20 13.49 -6.97
CA LEU A 147 0.72 14.40 -6.30
C LEU A 147 1.72 14.93 -7.33
N LYS A 148 1.74 16.26 -7.48
CA LYS A 148 2.73 16.96 -8.30
C LYS A 148 4.07 17.05 -7.55
N PRO A 149 5.19 17.38 -8.22
CA PRO A 149 6.46 17.63 -7.53
C PRO A 149 6.35 18.60 -6.35
N SER A 150 5.51 19.64 -6.48
CA SER A 150 5.22 20.62 -5.42
C SER A 150 4.58 20.02 -4.16
N ASP A 151 3.89 18.90 -4.32
CA ASP A 151 3.22 18.18 -3.24
C ASP A 151 4.17 17.15 -2.58
N THR A 152 5.35 16.92 -3.18
CA THR A 152 6.32 15.93 -2.71
C THR A 152 7.47 16.58 -1.96
N LYS A 153 7.94 15.92 -0.90
CA LYS A 153 9.06 16.38 -0.08
C LYS A 153 10.02 15.25 0.18
N LEU A 154 11.29 15.58 0.44
CA LEU A 154 12.27 14.59 0.90
C LEU A 154 12.03 14.21 2.36
N ASN A 155 11.72 15.22 3.18
CA ASN A 155 11.41 15.07 4.60
C ASN A 155 9.98 15.55 4.83
N TYR A 156 9.04 14.60 4.94
CA TYR A 156 7.67 14.91 5.31
C TYR A 156 7.58 15.11 6.83
N SER A 157 6.70 16.00 7.27
CA SER A 157 6.20 16.06 8.64
C SER A 157 4.96 15.17 8.80
N SER A 158 4.61 14.83 10.05
CA SER A 158 3.40 14.05 10.35
C SER A 158 2.11 14.74 9.85
N ALA A 159 2.07 16.08 9.92
CA ALA A 159 0.94 16.87 9.43
C ALA A 159 0.77 16.74 7.90
N GLU A 160 1.86 16.75 7.14
CA GLU A 160 1.82 16.62 5.69
C GLU A 160 1.42 15.21 5.25
N ILE A 161 1.92 14.18 5.94
CA ILE A 161 1.44 12.81 5.71
C ILE A 161 -0.06 12.71 5.99
N SER A 162 -0.53 13.29 7.11
CA SER A 162 -1.96 13.30 7.46
C SER A 162 -2.80 14.02 6.40
N ASP A 163 -2.35 15.18 5.93
CA ASP A 163 -3.06 15.96 4.91
C ASP A 163 -3.15 15.19 3.58
N ILE A 164 -2.10 14.47 3.17
CA ILE A 164 -2.12 13.61 1.98
C ILE A 164 -3.08 12.43 2.17
N LEU A 165 -3.07 11.77 3.34
CA LEU A 165 -4.00 10.70 3.66
C LEU A 165 -5.45 11.18 3.63
N LEU A 166 -5.73 12.38 4.14
CA LEU A 166 -7.07 12.97 4.10
C LEU A 166 -7.49 13.34 2.69
N ARG A 167 -6.55 13.86 1.89
CA ARG A 167 -6.80 14.17 0.47
C ARG A 167 -7.21 12.92 -0.30
N VAL A 168 -6.52 11.79 -0.11
CA VAL A 168 -6.91 10.54 -0.81
C VAL A 168 -8.26 10.01 -0.32
N GLN A 169 -8.52 10.02 0.99
CA GLN A 169 -9.81 9.58 1.56
C GLN A 169 -11.00 10.42 1.06
N SER A 170 -10.78 11.72 0.82
CA SER A 170 -11.81 12.64 0.32
C SER A 170 -11.93 12.70 -1.22
N SER A 171 -11.20 11.84 -1.93
CA SER A 171 -11.18 11.79 -3.41
C SER A 171 -11.68 10.43 -3.95
N PRO A 172 -12.94 10.03 -3.65
CA PRO A 172 -13.49 8.79 -4.18
C PRO A 172 -13.58 8.87 -5.70
N VAL A 173 -13.21 7.78 -6.38
CA VAL A 173 -13.44 7.70 -7.82
C VAL A 173 -14.93 7.51 -8.08
N SER A 174 -15.46 8.26 -9.06
CA SER A 174 -16.84 8.10 -9.51
C SER A 174 -16.97 6.80 -10.29
N THR A 175 -17.21 5.71 -9.57
CA THR A 175 -17.55 4.44 -10.21
C THR A 175 -19.01 4.51 -10.65
N SER A 176 -19.28 4.75 -11.94
CA SER A 176 -20.66 4.74 -12.47
C SER A 176 -21.33 3.36 -12.38
N LEU A 177 -20.60 2.32 -11.95
CA LEU A 177 -21.13 0.98 -11.73
C LEU A 177 -20.45 0.38 -10.49
N SER A 178 -21.14 0.41 -9.36
CA SER A 178 -20.68 -0.20 -8.11
C SER A 178 -20.44 -1.70 -8.32
N TRP A 179 -19.19 -2.12 -8.09
CA TRP A 179 -18.78 -3.52 -8.00
C TRP A 179 -19.59 -4.29 -6.92
N ALA A 180 -20.16 -3.56 -5.96
CA ALA A 180 -21.11 -4.07 -4.96
C ALA A 180 -22.35 -4.73 -5.60
N ASN A 181 -22.80 -4.30 -6.78
CA ASN A 181 -23.99 -4.85 -7.44
C ASN A 181 -23.73 -6.15 -8.22
N ARG A 182 -22.46 -6.54 -8.44
CA ARG A 182 -22.10 -7.81 -9.09
C ARG A 182 -22.05 -9.01 -8.13
N ARG A 183 -21.94 -8.77 -6.81
CA ARG A 183 -21.92 -9.82 -5.78
C ARG A 183 -23.30 -10.42 -5.46
N GLY A 184 -24.38 -9.88 -6.04
CA GLY A 184 -25.76 -10.35 -5.82
C GLY A 184 -26.36 -11.21 -6.93
N ARG A 185 -25.66 -11.46 -8.05
CA ARG A 185 -26.30 -12.05 -9.26
C ARG A 185 -25.80 -13.44 -9.67
N SER A 186 -25.15 -14.17 -8.77
CA SER A 186 -24.75 -15.58 -8.98
C SER A 186 -25.45 -16.54 -8.02
N ARG A 187 -26.75 -16.38 -7.78
CA ARG A 187 -27.71 -17.47 -7.53
C ARG A 187 -29.13 -16.90 -7.38
N ALA A 188 -30.09 -17.58 -7.99
CA ALA A 188 -31.54 -17.36 -7.94
C ALA A 188 -32.14 -16.48 -9.04
N GLU A 189 -32.37 -17.10 -10.22
CA GLU A 189 -33.55 -16.76 -11.03
C GLU A 189 -34.41 -18.02 -11.19
N GLY A 190 -35.58 -17.97 -10.55
CA GLY A 190 -36.60 -19.00 -10.51
C GLY A 190 -37.88 -18.47 -9.86
N ARG A 191 -38.40 -17.35 -10.41
CA ARG A 191 -39.77 -16.81 -10.38
C ARG A 191 -40.63 -17.03 -9.11
N HIS A 192 -41.06 -15.92 -8.49
CA HIS A 192 -42.49 -15.67 -8.20
C HIS A 192 -42.76 -14.20 -7.88
N SER A 193 -43.89 -13.70 -8.39
CA SER A 193 -44.44 -12.35 -8.21
C SER A 193 -45.00 -12.12 -6.80
N GLN A 194 -44.91 -10.89 -6.28
CA GLN A 194 -46.09 -10.14 -5.81
C GLN A 194 -45.77 -8.69 -5.39
N ARG A 195 -46.78 -7.85 -5.59
CA ARG A 195 -46.87 -6.41 -5.28
C ARG A 195 -46.83 -6.14 -3.77
N GLY A 196 -46.26 -5.00 -3.38
CA GLY A 196 -46.51 -4.37 -2.08
C GLY A 196 -46.14 -2.89 -2.09
N ARG A 197 -47.15 -2.01 -1.93
CA ARG A 197 -47.01 -0.57 -1.70
C ARG A 197 -46.66 -0.33 -0.23
N GLY A 198 -45.74 0.60 0.06
CA GLY A 198 -45.49 1.09 1.40
C GLY A 198 -44.79 2.45 1.39
N ARG A 199 -45.52 3.49 1.84
CA ARG A 199 -45.04 4.84 2.14
C ARG A 199 -44.25 4.81 3.46
N GLY A 200 -43.10 5.47 3.52
CA GLY A 200 -42.34 5.67 4.75
C GLY A 200 -41.38 6.86 4.61
N SER A 201 -41.50 7.79 5.56
CA SER A 201 -40.78 9.06 5.71
C SER A 201 -39.25 8.92 5.72
N THR A 202 -38.57 9.77 4.96
CA THR A 202 -37.10 9.85 4.91
C THR A 202 -36.61 10.90 5.90
N GLU A 203 -36.28 10.49 7.12
CA GLU A 203 -35.21 11.15 7.87
C GLU A 203 -33.88 10.59 7.33
N GLN A 204 -33.03 11.47 6.81
CA GLN A 204 -31.70 11.09 6.34
C GLN A 204 -30.80 10.86 7.56
N PRO A 205 -30.27 9.64 7.78
CA PRO A 205 -29.16 9.48 8.72
C PRO A 205 -27.91 10.12 8.11
N ALA A 206 -27.20 10.92 8.90
CA ALA A 206 -25.90 11.46 8.50
C ALA A 206 -24.99 10.31 8.03
N THR A 207 -24.38 10.50 6.86
CA THR A 207 -23.56 9.46 6.23
C THR A 207 -22.29 9.24 7.06
N LYS A 208 -21.87 7.99 7.27
CA LYS A 208 -20.64 7.62 8.01
C LYS A 208 -19.37 8.36 7.55
N SER A 209 -19.36 8.85 6.30
CA SER A 209 -18.32 9.72 5.75
C SER A 209 -18.19 11.06 6.47
N GLU A 210 -19.29 11.67 6.93
CA GLU A 210 -19.23 12.94 7.67
C GLU A 210 -18.67 12.77 9.09
N GLU A 211 -18.95 11.64 9.74
CA GLU A 211 -18.40 11.31 11.06
C GLU A 211 -16.89 11.06 11.01
N GLN A 212 -16.41 10.37 9.97
CA GLN A 212 -14.97 10.13 9.78
C GLN A 212 -14.21 11.41 9.41
N VAL A 213 -14.78 12.25 8.54
CA VAL A 213 -14.21 13.57 8.22
C VAL A 213 -14.17 14.46 9.47
N GLY A 214 -15.16 14.36 10.35
CA GLY A 214 -15.18 15.05 11.64
C GLY A 214 -14.15 14.53 12.66
N LEU A 215 -13.85 13.23 12.66
CA LEU A 215 -12.80 12.64 13.50
C LEU A 215 -11.42 13.21 13.14
N TRP A 216 -11.09 13.23 11.85
CA TRP A 216 -9.78 13.71 11.39
C TRP A 216 -9.65 15.24 11.41
N ARG A 217 -10.75 15.98 11.24
CA ARG A 217 -10.76 17.43 11.50
C ARG A 217 -10.41 17.74 12.96
N ARG A 218 -10.95 16.96 13.91
CA ARG A 218 -10.62 17.10 15.34
C ARG A 218 -9.17 16.73 15.65
N VAL A 219 -8.61 15.73 14.97
CA VAL A 219 -7.17 15.42 15.07
C VAL A 219 -6.30 16.60 14.61
N LYS A 220 -6.71 17.30 13.53
CA LYS A 220 -6.02 18.49 13.02
C LYS A 220 -6.11 19.70 13.96
N GLU A 221 -7.23 19.84 14.66
CA GLU A 221 -7.49 20.97 15.58
C GLU A 221 -6.96 20.75 17.00
N GLN A 222 -6.98 19.51 17.51
CA GLN A 222 -6.71 19.19 18.93
C GLN A 222 -5.46 18.34 19.15
N GLY A 223 -4.83 17.86 18.07
CA GLY A 223 -3.68 16.96 18.14
C GLY A 223 -4.06 15.52 18.46
N ILE A 224 -3.25 14.57 17.97
CA ILE A 224 -3.51 13.11 18.08
C ILE A 224 -3.61 12.67 19.55
N GLY A 225 -2.76 13.20 20.44
CA GLY A 225 -2.70 12.80 21.84
C GLY A 225 -3.93 13.14 22.69
N ALA A 226 -4.79 14.06 22.22
CA ALA A 226 -6.03 14.43 22.91
C ALA A 226 -7.23 13.57 22.49
N ILE A 227 -7.23 13.07 21.24
CA ILE A 227 -8.31 12.24 20.67
C ILE A 227 -8.03 10.75 20.92
N PHE A 228 -6.76 10.35 20.87
CA PHE A 228 -6.30 8.98 21.06
C PHE A 228 -5.25 8.94 22.18
N PRO A 229 -5.69 8.88 23.46
CA PRO A 229 -4.76 8.70 24.56
C PRO A 229 -4.04 7.35 24.41
N PRO A 230 -2.74 7.26 24.76
CA PRO A 230 -1.98 6.02 24.63
C PRO A 230 -2.65 4.90 25.43
N GLN A 231 -3.00 3.82 24.72
CA GLN A 231 -3.47 2.59 25.35
C GLN A 231 -2.24 1.89 25.91
N ASN A 232 -2.10 1.93 27.24
CA ASN A 232 -1.02 1.26 27.94
C ASN A 232 -1.26 -0.26 27.84
N ASN A 233 -0.58 -0.93 26.92
CA ASN A 233 -0.73 -2.36 26.70
C ASN A 233 0.59 -3.06 27.10
N SER A 234 0.86 -3.04 28.40
CA SER A 234 2.04 -3.62 29.05
C SER A 234 2.23 -5.13 28.81
N ASP A 235 1.26 -5.81 28.20
CA ASP A 235 1.29 -7.25 27.97
C ASP A 235 1.94 -7.65 26.63
N LEU A 236 2.14 -6.71 25.70
CA LEU A 236 2.82 -6.97 24.42
C LEU A 236 4.34 -6.93 24.55
N ASP A 237 4.88 -6.00 25.36
CA ASP A 237 6.32 -5.88 25.60
C ASP A 237 6.87 -7.10 26.36
N ALA A 238 6.07 -7.71 27.24
CA ALA A 238 6.44 -8.92 27.98
C ALA A 238 6.56 -10.18 27.08
N LYS A 239 5.78 -10.26 25.99
CA LYS A 239 5.81 -11.39 25.04
C LYS A 239 6.94 -11.33 24.03
N VAL A 240 7.46 -10.13 23.74
CA VAL A 240 8.63 -9.94 22.87
C VAL A 240 9.92 -10.26 23.64
N ALA A 241 10.00 -9.90 24.92
CA ALA A 241 11.17 -10.17 25.76
C ALA A 241 11.38 -11.68 26.05
N SER A 242 10.32 -12.49 26.09
CA SER A 242 10.42 -13.92 26.46
C SER A 242 10.78 -14.86 25.31
N LYS A 243 11.08 -14.35 24.10
CA LYS A 243 11.38 -15.18 22.91
C LYS A 243 12.84 -15.15 22.46
N VAL A 244 13.73 -14.45 23.18
CA VAL A 244 15.11 -14.18 22.75
C VAL A 244 16.16 -15.04 23.49
N THR A 245 15.76 -15.95 24.37
CA THR A 245 16.73 -16.76 25.14
C THR A 245 16.42 -18.25 25.08
N GLU A 246 16.85 -18.94 24.03
CA GLU A 246 17.33 -20.33 24.14
C GLU A 246 18.53 -20.54 23.20
N PRO A 247 19.62 -21.19 23.66
CA PRO A 247 20.82 -21.43 22.87
C PRO A 247 20.65 -22.65 21.94
N ILE A 248 21.14 -22.52 20.71
CA ILE A 248 21.20 -23.64 19.74
C ILE A 248 22.49 -24.42 20.02
N GLU A 249 22.35 -25.70 20.38
CA GLU A 249 23.45 -26.66 20.49
C GLU A 249 23.90 -27.11 19.09
N ASP A 250 25.22 -27.09 18.87
CA ASP A 250 25.92 -27.69 17.74
C ASP A 250 25.83 -29.22 17.82
N ASP A 251 25.27 -29.87 16.80
CA ASP A 251 25.67 -31.25 16.49
C ASP A 251 25.50 -31.61 15.00
N ASP A 252 26.42 -32.48 14.60
CA ASP A 252 26.47 -33.31 13.39
C ASP A 252 27.08 -32.76 12.08
N ARG A 253 28.36 -33.11 11.94
CA ARG A 253 29.13 -33.24 10.71
C ARG A 253 28.56 -34.35 9.83
N ARG A 254 28.23 -34.06 8.56
CA ARG A 254 28.38 -35.01 7.44
C ARG A 254 28.86 -34.30 6.18
N GLU A 255 30.05 -34.69 5.74
CA GLU A 255 30.60 -34.42 4.41
C GLU A 255 29.67 -35.02 3.33
N VAL A 256 29.32 -34.22 2.33
CA VAL A 256 28.98 -34.72 0.99
C VAL A 256 29.64 -33.80 -0.02
N ASP A 257 30.59 -34.39 -0.74
CA ASP A 257 31.36 -33.83 -1.84
C ASP A 257 30.51 -33.75 -3.13
N GLY A 258 30.79 -32.79 -4.01
CA GLY A 258 30.39 -32.86 -5.42
C GLY A 258 29.49 -31.76 -6.00
N GLN A 259 30.13 -30.79 -6.65
CA GLN A 259 29.73 -30.12 -7.90
C GLN A 259 28.52 -29.14 -7.89
N ASN A 260 28.83 -27.84 -7.73
CA ASN A 260 27.97 -26.73 -8.17
C ASN A 260 28.16 -26.44 -9.67
N PRO A 261 27.10 -26.35 -10.50
CA PRO A 261 27.19 -25.78 -11.85
C PRO A 261 27.21 -24.24 -11.79
N PRO A 262 27.66 -23.55 -12.86
CA PRO A 262 27.91 -22.12 -12.82
C PRO A 262 26.60 -21.30 -12.74
N PHE A 263 26.63 -20.27 -11.92
CA PHE A 263 25.58 -19.26 -11.75
C PHE A 263 25.38 -18.47 -13.07
N ASP A 264 24.16 -18.50 -13.62
CA ASP A 264 23.71 -17.64 -14.73
C ASP A 264 23.12 -16.34 -14.15
N ASP A 265 23.95 -15.29 -14.14
CA ASP A 265 23.71 -13.98 -13.51
C ASP A 265 22.69 -13.10 -14.27
N SER A 266 22.12 -13.61 -15.37
CA SER A 266 21.27 -12.84 -16.28
C SER A 266 19.80 -12.81 -15.87
N ARG A 267 19.33 -13.80 -15.09
CA ARG A 267 17.91 -13.98 -14.76
C ARG A 267 17.47 -13.27 -13.48
N ASN A 268 18.39 -13.09 -12.53
CA ASN A 268 18.11 -12.42 -11.24
C ASN A 268 17.83 -10.92 -11.38
N LEU A 269 18.36 -10.26 -12.41
CA LEU A 269 18.14 -8.83 -12.62
C LEU A 269 16.71 -8.51 -13.11
N LEU A 270 16.06 -9.45 -13.80
CA LEU A 270 14.70 -9.26 -14.32
C LEU A 270 13.64 -9.50 -13.23
N ASP A 271 13.86 -10.49 -12.35
CA ASP A 271 13.00 -10.75 -11.19
C ASP A 271 13.09 -9.65 -10.13
N SER A 272 14.27 -9.08 -9.91
CA SER A 272 14.48 -7.94 -9.00
C SER A 272 13.75 -6.68 -9.46
N LEU A 273 13.49 -6.52 -10.77
CA LEU A 273 12.81 -5.37 -11.37
C LEU A 273 11.30 -5.59 -11.60
N GLY A 274 10.75 -6.74 -11.20
CA GLY A 274 9.32 -7.01 -11.23
C GLY A 274 8.71 -7.07 -12.64
N VAL A 275 9.42 -7.69 -13.58
CA VAL A 275 8.91 -7.96 -14.92
C VAL A 275 8.87 -9.47 -15.13
N ASP A 276 7.67 -10.00 -15.37
CA ASP A 276 7.49 -11.35 -15.94
C ASP A 276 8.04 -11.39 -17.38
#